data_AF-E9HGL5-F1
#
_entry.id   AF-E9HGL5-F1
#
_cell.length_a   1.000
_cell.length_b   1.000
_cell.length_c   1.000
_cell.angle_alpha   90.00
_cell.angle_beta   90.00
_cell.angle_gamma   90.00
#
_symmetry.space_group_name_H-M   'P 1'
#
loop_
_entity.id
_entity.type
_entity.pdbx_description
1 polymer ?
#
loop_
_entity_poly.entity_id
_entity_poly.type
_entity_poly.pdbx_seq_one_letter_code
_entity_poly.pdbx_strand_id
1 'polypeptide(L)'
;MDGTGQDLLKHFILRNKPHVIAVSAESREAFMMVEDVRTITAQLAEDGKCPPINFKLVDNSVAKIIAKSTRVKTQFPENRLLREAISISRMLQHGLLEYAQLCNTDEEIVKEKLHPMQDHVPRKQLLKGVHL
;
A
#
# COMPACT_ATOMS: atom_id res chain seq x y z
N MET A 1 2.08 -27.99 5.94
CA MET A 1 1.61 -27.39 4.67
C MET A 1 2.85 -26.99 3.90
N ASP A 2 3.42 -27.90 3.11
CA ASP A 2 4.57 -27.65 2.24
C ASP A 2 4.08 -27.24 0.84
N GLY A 3 3.31 -26.15 0.78
CA GLY A 3 2.91 -25.55 -0.49
C GLY A 3 3.99 -24.59 -0.98
N THR A 4 4.24 -24.56 -2.29
CA THR A 4 5.10 -23.53 -2.88
C THR A 4 4.51 -22.13 -2.60
N GLY A 5 5.31 -21.07 -2.72
CA GLY A 5 4.81 -19.69 -2.54
C GLY A 5 3.62 -19.35 -3.45
N GLN A 6 3.54 -19.98 -4.62
CA GLN A 6 2.41 -19.84 -5.55
C GLN A 6 1.13 -20.49 -5.02
N ASP A 7 1.21 -21.65 -4.39
CA ASP A 7 0.04 -22.36 -3.85
C ASP A 7 -0.57 -21.58 -2.68
N LEU A 8 0.28 -21.04 -1.81
CA LEU A 8 -0.15 -20.17 -0.71
C LEU A 8 -0.88 -18.93 -1.24
N LEU A 9 -0.38 -18.32 -2.32
CA LEU A 9 -1.02 -17.17 -2.95
C LEU A 9 -2.37 -17.54 -3.58
N LYS A 10 -2.46 -18.65 -4.30
CA LYS A 10 -3.72 -19.16 -4.88
C LYS A 10 -4.77 -19.37 -3.78
N HIS A 11 -4.39 -20.05 -2.69
CA HIS A 11 -5.28 -20.24 -1.55
C HIS A 11 -5.72 -18.92 -0.91
N PHE A 12 -4.80 -17.96 -0.77
CA PHE A 12 -5.11 -16.64 -0.24
C PHE A 12 -6.13 -15.87 -1.11
N ILE A 13 -5.97 -15.92 -2.44
CA ILE A 13 -6.88 -15.28 -3.39
C ILE A 13 -8.26 -15.94 -3.34
N LEU A 14 -8.35 -17.27 -3.37
CA LEU A 14 -9.63 -17.98 -3.36
C LEU A 14 -10.39 -17.82 -2.05
N ARG A 15 -9.66 -17.70 -0.93
CA ARG A 15 -10.25 -17.45 0.39
C ARG A 15 -10.84 -16.03 0.48
N ASN A 16 -10.10 -15.02 0.04
CA ASN A 16 -10.49 -13.61 0.23
C ASN A 16 -11.31 -13.02 -0.93
N LYS A 17 -11.29 -13.65 -2.10
CA LYS A 17 -12.03 -13.24 -3.31
C LYS A 17 -11.87 -11.74 -3.62
N PRO A 18 -10.64 -11.24 -3.77
CA PRO A 18 -10.42 -9.81 -4.00
C PRO A 18 -10.95 -9.38 -5.37
N HIS A 19 -11.54 -8.19 -5.44
CA HIS A 19 -11.92 -7.54 -6.70
C HIS A 19 -10.72 -6.84 -7.37
N VAL A 20 -9.74 -6.42 -6.56
CA VAL A 20 -8.54 -5.72 -6.99
C VAL A 20 -7.36 -6.13 -6.11
N ILE A 21 -6.18 -6.25 -6.72
CA ILE A 21 -4.91 -6.45 -6.03
C ILE A 21 -4.06 -5.20 -6.22
N ALA A 22 -3.68 -4.58 -5.10
CA ALA A 22 -2.79 -3.43 -5.07
C ALA A 22 -1.34 -3.89 -4.89
N VAL A 23 -0.42 -3.33 -5.68
CA VAL A 23 1.01 -3.62 -5.60
C VAL A 23 1.76 -2.30 -5.47
N SER A 24 2.75 -2.27 -4.57
CA SER A 24 3.64 -1.12 -4.37
C SER A 24 4.39 -0.77 -5.65
N ALA A 25 4.31 0.49 -6.09
CA ALA A 25 5.00 0.99 -7.27
C ALA A 25 6.42 1.50 -6.96
N GLU A 26 7.21 0.71 -6.22
CA GLU A 26 8.51 1.17 -5.71
C GLU A 26 9.64 1.06 -6.73
N SER A 27 9.61 0.04 -7.58
CA SER A 27 10.70 -0.25 -8.50
C SER A 27 10.19 -1.01 -9.73
N ARG A 28 11.06 -1.23 -10.72
CA ARG A 28 10.71 -1.94 -11.95
C ARG A 28 10.30 -3.39 -11.68
N GLU A 29 10.86 -4.01 -10.64
CA GLU A 29 10.53 -5.37 -10.19
C GLU A 29 9.05 -5.50 -9.80
N ALA A 30 8.38 -4.41 -9.41
CA ALA A 30 6.94 -4.42 -9.15
C ALA A 30 6.12 -4.83 -10.37
N PHE A 31 6.55 -4.46 -11.58
CA PHE A 31 5.89 -4.89 -12.81
C PHE A 31 6.02 -6.39 -13.04
N MET A 32 7.21 -6.96 -12.77
CA MET A 32 7.42 -8.41 -12.88
C MET A 32 6.50 -9.16 -11.92
N MET A 33 6.40 -8.68 -10.68
CA MET A 33 5.51 -9.26 -9.67
C MET A 33 4.03 -9.14 -10.07
N VAL A 34 3.61 -8.03 -10.68
CA VAL A 34 2.24 -7.91 -11.24
C VAL A 34 2.00 -8.94 -12.33
N GLU A 35 2.94 -9.15 -13.25
CA GLU A 35 2.78 -10.11 -14.34
C GLU A 35 2.74 -11.57 -13.86
N ASP A 36 3.56 -11.92 -12.85
CA ASP A 36 3.54 -13.24 -12.21
C ASP A 36 2.18 -13.51 -11.56
N VAL A 37 1.68 -12.55 -10.76
CA VAL A 37 0.38 -12.69 -10.09
C VAL A 37 -0.77 -12.66 -11.10
N ARG A 38 -0.67 -11.83 -12.15
CA ARG A 38 -1.65 -11.77 -13.25
C ARG A 38 -1.77 -13.13 -13.93
N THR A 39 -0.64 -13.78 -14.23
CA THR A 39 -0.62 -15.13 -14.81
C THR A 39 -1.33 -16.15 -13.92
N ILE A 40 -1.08 -16.11 -12.60
CA ILE A 40 -1.74 -16.99 -11.63
C ILE A 40 -3.25 -16.72 -11.59
N THR A 41 -3.68 -15.45 -11.56
CA THR A 41 -5.11 -15.11 -11.52
C THR A 41 -5.83 -15.39 -12.84
N ALA A 42 -5.15 -15.30 -13.98
CA ALA A 42 -5.71 -15.65 -15.28
C ALA A 42 -6.02 -17.15 -15.35
N GLN A 43 -5.09 -18.00 -14.89
CA GLN A 43 -5.32 -19.45 -14.77
C GLN A 43 -6.49 -19.78 -13.84
N LEU A 44 -6.57 -19.11 -12.68
CA LEU A 44 -7.71 -19.29 -11.76
C LEU A 44 -9.04 -18.86 -12.37
N ALA A 45 -9.04 -17.84 -13.23
CA ALA A 45 -10.22 -17.37 -13.93
C ALA A 45 -10.65 -18.31 -15.06
N GLU A 46 -9.69 -18.83 -15.84
CA GLU A 46 -9.93 -19.87 -16.86
C GLU A 46 -10.49 -21.16 -16.25
N ASP A 47 -9.99 -21.55 -15.07
CA ASP A 47 -10.53 -22.66 -14.28
C ASP A 47 -11.93 -22.39 -13.69
N GLY A 48 -12.48 -21.18 -13.86
CA GLY A 48 -13.76 -20.76 -13.29
C GLY A 48 -13.75 -20.61 -11.75
N LYS A 49 -12.57 -20.52 -11.12
CA LYS A 49 -12.42 -20.44 -9.65
C LYS A 49 -12.59 -19.02 -9.11
N CYS A 50 -12.36 -18.00 -9.93
CA CYS A 50 -12.60 -16.60 -9.59
C CYS A 50 -12.92 -15.76 -10.84
N PRO A 51 -13.56 -14.59 -10.70
CA PRO A 51 -13.65 -13.64 -11.81
C PRO A 51 -12.26 -13.06 -12.16
N PRO A 52 -12.10 -12.40 -13.33
CA PRO A 52 -10.90 -11.63 -13.63
C PRO A 52 -10.64 -10.56 -12.56
N ILE A 53 -9.39 -10.47 -12.09
CA ILE A 53 -8.99 -9.56 -11.02
C ILE A 53 -8.20 -8.39 -11.61
N ASN A 54 -8.55 -7.16 -11.21
CA ASN A 54 -7.81 -5.98 -11.62
C ASN A 54 -6.56 -5.77 -10.76
N PHE A 55 -5.54 -5.16 -11.36
CA PHE A 55 -4.28 -4.84 -10.68
C PHE A 55 -4.06 -3.34 -10.69
N LYS A 56 -3.58 -2.80 -9.57
CA LYS A 56 -3.21 -1.39 -9.48
C LYS A 56 -1.83 -1.24 -8.86
N LEU A 57 -0.96 -0.56 -9.58
CA LEU A 57 0.27 0.00 -9.02
C LEU A 57 -0.09 1.24 -8.21
N VAL A 58 0.32 1.26 -6.95
CA VAL A 58 0.00 2.31 -5.98
C VAL A 58 1.30 2.88 -5.44
N ASP A 59 1.40 4.21 -5.43
CA ASP A 59 2.50 4.92 -4.81
C ASP A 59 2.61 4.55 -3.31
N ASN A 60 3.83 4.33 -2.83
CA ASN A 60 4.09 3.84 -1.49
C ASN A 60 4.75 4.86 -0.55
N SER A 61 4.82 6.15 -0.92
CA SER A 61 5.46 7.18 -0.09
C SER A 61 4.77 7.30 1.28
N VAL A 62 3.45 7.47 1.28
CA VAL A 62 2.62 7.55 2.49
C VAL A 62 2.69 6.25 3.29
N ALA A 63 2.62 5.10 2.61
CA ALA A 63 2.67 3.79 3.26
C ALA A 63 3.96 3.58 4.06
N LYS A 64 5.10 4.03 3.52
CA LYS A 64 6.41 3.98 4.19
C LYS A 64 6.48 4.86 5.43
N ILE A 65 5.75 5.97 5.46
CA ILE A 65 5.66 6.85 6.63
C ILE A 65 4.75 6.21 7.68
N ILE A 66 3.53 5.83 7.30
CA ILE A 66 2.53 5.21 8.18
C ILE A 66 3.07 3.94 8.83
N ALA A 67 3.78 3.09 8.08
CA ALA A 67 4.34 1.85 8.61
C ALA A 67 5.42 2.05 9.69
N LYS A 68 5.97 3.27 9.82
CA LYS A 68 6.95 3.64 10.85
C LYS A 68 6.34 4.39 12.03
N SER A 69 5.11 4.89 11.88
CA SER A 69 4.36 5.61 12.92
C SER A 69 4.21 4.76 14.20
N THR A 70 4.42 5.38 15.36
CA THR A 70 4.32 4.71 16.66
C THR A 70 2.92 4.16 16.88
N ARG A 71 1.89 4.95 16.56
CA ARG A 71 0.48 4.54 16.66
C ARG A 71 0.19 3.27 15.86
N VAL A 72 0.70 3.20 14.64
CA VAL A 72 0.47 2.07 13.73
C VAL A 72 1.25 0.85 14.19
N LYS A 73 2.47 1.01 14.70
CA LYS A 73 3.23 -0.09 15.31
C LYS A 73 2.54 -0.69 16.54
N THR A 74 1.88 0.15 17.35
CA THR A 74 1.11 -0.34 18.50
C THR A 74 -0.15 -1.09 18.05
N GLN A 75 -0.85 -0.61 17.02
CA GLN A 75 -2.06 -1.26 16.50
C GLN A 75 -1.76 -2.56 15.73
N PHE A 76 -0.68 -2.55 14.96
CA PHE A 76 -0.24 -3.63 14.07
C PHE A 76 1.22 -3.97 14.41
N PRO A 77 1.45 -4.80 15.45
CA PRO A 77 2.79 -5.13 15.94
C PRO A 77 3.59 -6.04 15.00
N GLU A 78 3.01 -6.46 13.86
CA GLU A 78 3.64 -7.31 12.86
C GLU A 78 4.85 -6.64 12.16
N ASN A 79 5.37 -7.24 11.09
CA ASN A 79 6.50 -6.64 10.39
C ASN A 79 6.10 -5.36 9.62
N ARG A 80 7.12 -4.58 9.21
CA ARG A 80 6.91 -3.31 8.48
C ARG A 80 6.18 -3.52 7.15
N LEU A 81 6.49 -4.58 6.41
CA LEU A 81 5.92 -4.86 5.09
C LEU A 81 4.40 -5.10 5.15
N LEU A 82 3.90 -5.75 6.20
CA LEU A 82 2.47 -5.96 6.39
C LEU A 82 1.75 -4.63 6.68
N ARG A 83 2.36 -3.75 7.47
CA ARG A 83 1.82 -2.39 7.68
C ARG A 83 1.80 -1.58 6.38
N GLU A 84 2.87 -1.67 5.58
CA GLU A 84 2.91 -1.03 4.25
C GLU A 84 1.80 -1.57 3.34
N ALA A 85 1.62 -2.90 3.28
CA ALA A 85 0.58 -3.53 2.46
C ALA A 85 -0.85 -3.10 2.87
N ILE A 86 -1.11 -2.96 4.18
CA ILE A 86 -2.36 -2.42 4.70
C ILE A 86 -2.57 -0.99 4.22
N SER A 87 -1.54 -0.14 4.33
CA SER A 87 -1.63 1.27 3.94
C SER A 87 -1.80 1.45 2.43
N ILE A 88 -1.08 0.68 1.61
CA ILE A 88 -1.25 0.62 0.15
C ILE A 88 -2.70 0.27 -0.22
N SER A 89 -3.28 -0.73 0.46
CA SER A 89 -4.67 -1.14 0.23
C SER A 89 -5.67 -0.03 0.60
N ARG A 90 -5.43 0.67 1.72
CA ARG A 90 -6.27 1.81 2.15
C ARG A 90 -6.13 3.02 1.23
N MET A 91 -4.92 3.28 0.72
CA MET A 91 -4.66 4.34 -0.26
C MET A 91 -5.49 4.15 -1.53
N LEU A 92 -5.62 2.91 -2.00
CA LEU A 92 -6.45 2.57 -3.15
C LEU A 92 -7.95 2.78 -2.87
N GLN A 93 -8.43 2.52 -1.66
CA GLN A 93 -9.84 2.63 -1.29
C GLN A 93 -10.25 4.08 -0.99
N HIS A 94 -9.49 4.77 -0.15
CA HIS A 94 -9.79 6.11 0.36
C HIS A 94 -8.50 6.90 0.57
N GLY A 95 -7.84 7.28 -0.53
CA GLY A 95 -6.55 7.97 -0.48
C GLY A 95 -6.53 9.20 0.42
N LEU A 96 -7.56 10.06 0.36
CA LEU A 96 -7.66 11.23 1.23
C LEU A 96 -7.62 10.87 2.72
N LEU A 97 -8.33 9.81 3.13
CA LEU A 97 -8.37 9.39 4.53
C LEU A 97 -7.01 8.85 4.97
N GLU A 98 -6.33 8.09 4.09
CA GLU A 98 -5.00 7.57 4.39
C GLU A 98 -3.96 8.69 4.51
N TYR A 99 -4.03 9.71 3.65
CA TYR A 99 -3.22 10.93 3.77
C TYR A 99 -3.53 11.69 5.06
N ALA A 100 -4.81 11.85 5.42
CA ALA A 100 -5.22 12.56 6.62
C ALA A 100 -4.68 11.91 7.90
N GLN A 101 -4.35 10.61 7.89
CA GLN A 101 -3.71 9.94 9.05
C GLN A 101 -2.33 10.52 9.39
N LEU A 102 -1.67 11.17 8.45
CA LEU A 102 -0.39 11.84 8.65
C LEU A 102 -0.54 13.17 9.41
N CYS A 103 -1.73 13.76 9.42
CA CYS A 103 -2.07 14.96 10.19
C CYS A 103 -2.35 14.58 11.65
N ASN A 104 -1.30 14.22 12.37
CA ASN A 104 -1.36 13.80 13.77
C ASN A 104 -0.39 14.63 14.64
N THR A 105 -0.34 14.33 15.94
CA THR A 105 0.50 15.06 16.91
C THR A 105 2.00 15.00 16.60
N ASP A 106 2.45 13.96 15.90
CA ASP A 106 3.84 13.81 15.46
C ASP A 106 4.11 14.53 14.13
N GLU A 107 3.08 15.19 13.58
CA GLU A 107 3.09 15.97 12.34
C GLU A 107 3.73 15.20 11.18
N GLU A 108 3.41 13.91 11.06
CA GLU A 108 4.02 12.99 10.10
C GLU A 108 3.83 13.44 8.65
N ILE A 109 2.84 14.28 8.36
CA ILE A 109 2.59 14.87 7.05
C ILE A 109 3.78 15.66 6.51
N VAL A 110 4.63 16.24 7.36
CA VAL A 110 5.83 16.94 6.89
C VAL A 110 6.92 16.00 6.37
N LYS A 111 6.82 14.70 6.67
CA LYS A 111 7.74 13.67 6.17
C LYS A 111 7.39 13.26 4.74
N GLU A 112 6.17 13.53 4.30
CA GLU A 112 5.76 13.33 2.91
C GLU A 112 6.32 14.46 2.05
N LYS A 113 6.97 14.10 0.94
CA LYS A 113 7.64 15.06 0.07
C LYS A 113 6.67 15.55 -1.00
N LEU A 114 5.84 16.54 -0.66
CA LEU A 114 4.82 17.10 -1.56
C LEU A 114 5.43 17.95 -2.69
N HIS A 115 6.61 18.54 -2.45
CA HIS A 115 7.32 19.34 -3.45
C HIS A 115 8.85 19.21 -3.31
N PRO A 116 9.63 19.21 -4.40
CA PRO A 116 11.10 19.14 -4.34
C PRO A 116 11.72 20.22 -3.43
N MET A 117 11.22 21.45 -3.50
CA MET A 117 11.70 22.58 -2.69
C MET A 117 11.03 22.70 -1.31
N GLN A 118 10.24 21.71 -0.87
CA GLN A 118 9.55 21.76 0.44
C GLN A 118 10.49 22.10 1.60
N ASP A 119 11.74 21.64 1.56
CA ASP A 119 12.72 21.83 2.64
C ASP A 119 13.25 23.27 2.71
N HIS A 120 12.96 24.10 1.70
CA HIS A 120 13.26 25.53 1.70
C HIS A 120 12.14 26.37 2.35
N VAL A 121 10.99 25.76 2.65
CA VAL A 121 9.87 26.43 3.31
C VAL A 121 10.01 26.24 4.83
N PRO A 122 9.97 27.31 5.64
CA PRO A 122 9.98 27.17 7.09
C PRO A 122 8.85 26.24 7.56
N ARG A 123 9.17 25.29 8.45
CA ARG A 123 8.25 24.25 8.91
C ARG A 123 6.88 24.79 9.35
N LYS A 124 6.86 25.91 10.07
CA LYS A 124 5.63 26.58 10.53
C LYS A 124 4.75 27.04 9.35
N GLN A 125 5.35 27.54 8.27
CA GLN A 125 4.62 27.95 7.08
C GLN A 125 4.10 26.74 6.30
N LEU A 126 4.91 25.69 6.18
CA LEU A 126 4.50 24.43 5.55
C LEU A 126 3.27 23.84 6.25
N LEU A 127 3.32 23.72 7.58
CA LEU A 127 2.20 23.20 8.38
C LEU A 127 0.95 24.08 8.26
N LYS A 128 1.11 25.41 8.23
CA LYS A 128 -0.03 26.32 8.00
C LYS A 128 -0.70 26.08 6.65
N GLY A 129 0.08 25.81 5.60
CA GLY A 129 -0.46 25.54 4.27
C GLY A 129 -1.19 24.20 4.14
N VAL A 130 -0.78 23.21 4.94
CA VAL A 130 -1.38 21.86 4.94
C VAL A 130 -2.68 21.79 5.77
N HIS A 131 -2.77 22.56 6.86
CA HIS A 131 -3.91 22.52 7.80
C HIS A 131 -5.04 23.52 7.51
N LEU A 132 -5.02 24.20 6.35
CA LEU A 132 -5.94 25.30 6.03
C LEU A 132 -7.42 24.96 6.25
#